data_AF-A0A0Q5T9P0-F1
#
_entry.id   AF-A0A0Q5T9P0-F1
#
_cell.length_a   1.000
_cell.length_b   1.000
_cell.length_c   1.000
_cell.angle_alpha   90.00
_cell.angle_beta   90.00
_cell.angle_gamma   90.00
#
_symmetry.space_group_name_H-M   'P 1'
#
loop_
_entity.id
_entity.type
_entity.pdbx_description
1 polymer ?
#
loop_
_entity_poly.entity_id
_entity_poly.type
_entity_poly.pdbx_seq_one_letter_code
_entity_poly.pdbx_strand_id
1 'polypeptide(L)'
;MLIKNTVMVNKSGSDREHERLKLVRFLLETEFDKKKEFQDIVELAASLCEKPVALITLLDEHHNWIKVRIGVDHEVMPHETSFCRYAIDEDELMIVPDATKDLRFHENVLVKFDPGVRFYAGVPLALNNGYKLGTLCLFDLKPNDLSEIQKTALTVLARQVVFMLELEIRDKLLKKQMDEIQSKNESLVKIAYIQSHDIRQPLTTIMALVSLVKNGYQEVDEEWIAMMS
;
A
#
# COMPACT_ATOMS: atom_id res chain seq x y z
N MET A 1 4.94 10.75 -21.37
CA MET A 1 6.41 10.51 -21.33
C MET A 1 7.02 11.21 -20.11
N LEU A 2 6.51 10.97 -18.90
CA LEU A 2 7.01 11.57 -17.66
C LEU A 2 7.03 10.53 -16.54
N ILE A 3 7.79 9.46 -16.77
CA ILE A 3 8.35 8.62 -15.71
C ILE A 3 9.83 8.51 -16.03
N LYS A 4 10.65 9.32 -15.36
CA LYS A 4 12.08 9.09 -15.11
C LYS A 4 12.57 10.23 -14.21
N ASN A 5 13.34 9.86 -13.20
CA ASN A 5 13.98 10.72 -12.18
C ASN A 5 13.15 11.01 -10.93
N THR A 6 12.87 9.96 -10.16
CA THR A 6 13.05 10.05 -8.72
C THR A 6 14.24 9.18 -8.34
N VAL A 7 15.40 9.83 -8.39
CA VAL A 7 16.65 9.57 -7.68
C VAL A 7 16.86 8.12 -7.17
N MET A 8 17.67 7.36 -7.90
CA MET A 8 18.49 6.29 -7.32
C MET A 8 19.56 6.97 -6.43
N VAL A 9 19.16 7.46 -5.26
CA VAL A 9 20.14 7.79 -4.21
C VAL A 9 20.71 6.46 -3.77
N ASN A 10 22.03 6.30 -3.86
CA ASN A 10 22.75 5.20 -3.25
C ASN A 10 22.61 5.34 -1.71
N LYS A 11 21.47 4.89 -1.19
CA LYS A 11 21.10 4.93 0.23
C LYS A 11 21.96 3.95 1.00
N SER A 12 22.39 4.31 2.21
CA SER A 12 23.08 3.38 3.10
C SER A 12 22.20 2.16 3.38
N GLY A 13 22.78 1.02 3.77
CA GLY A 13 22.01 -0.19 4.10
C GLY A 13 20.91 0.07 5.14
N SER A 14 21.18 0.94 6.12
CA SER A 14 20.23 1.36 7.15
C SER A 14 19.05 2.17 6.58
N ASP A 15 19.31 3.07 5.63
CA ASP A 15 18.25 3.89 5.01
C ASP A 15 17.36 3.06 4.11
N ARG A 16 17.92 2.06 3.42
CA ARG A 16 17.17 1.15 2.55
C ARG A 16 16.24 0.26 3.38
N GLU A 17 16.73 -0.27 4.50
CA GLU A 17 15.90 -1.10 5.39
C GLU A 17 14.76 -0.29 6.03
N HIS A 18 15.04 0.94 6.45
CA HIS A 18 14.02 1.82 7.01
C HIS A 18 12.86 2.07 6.03
N GLU A 19 13.16 2.27 4.74
CA GLU A 19 12.14 2.47 3.70
C GLU A 19 11.38 1.17 3.38
N ARG A 20 12.07 0.03 3.37
CA ARG A 20 11.42 -1.29 3.24
C ARG A 20 10.40 -1.52 4.35
N LEU A 21 10.79 -1.24 5.60
CA LEU A 21 9.93 -1.39 6.78
C LEU A 21 8.73 -0.44 6.73
N LYS A 22 8.87 0.79 6.21
CA LYS A 22 7.74 1.68 5.97
C LYS A 22 6.72 1.07 5.01
N LEU A 23 7.18 0.48 3.90
CA LEU A 23 6.30 -0.16 2.92
C LEU A 23 5.61 -1.40 3.50
N VAL A 24 6.34 -2.21 4.30
CA VAL A 24 5.74 -3.35 5.01
C VAL A 24 4.65 -2.87 5.96
N ARG A 25 4.93 -1.90 6.85
CA ARG A 25 3.94 -1.37 7.79
C ARG A 25 2.71 -0.81 7.08
N PHE A 26 2.93 -0.06 6.00
CA PHE A 26 1.86 0.46 5.16
C PHE A 26 0.94 -0.65 4.63
N LEU A 27 1.51 -1.76 4.12
CA LEU A 27 0.74 -2.90 3.65
C LEU A 27 0.08 -3.71 4.77
N LEU A 28 0.66 -3.73 5.97
CA LEU A 28 0.07 -4.39 7.13
C LEU A 28 -1.19 -3.68 7.61
N GLU A 29 -1.13 -2.35 7.71
CA GLU A 29 -2.25 -1.47 8.08
C GLU A 29 -3.33 -1.39 6.99
N THR A 30 -3.01 -1.85 5.78
CA THR A 30 -3.92 -1.86 4.64
C THR A 30 -4.70 -3.17 4.59
N GLU A 31 -6.03 -3.05 4.52
CA GLU A 31 -6.88 -4.13 4.03
C GLU A 31 -6.63 -4.32 2.53
N PHE A 32 -6.31 -5.55 2.13
CA PHE A 32 -6.10 -5.87 0.72
C PHE A 32 -7.46 -5.84 0.01
N ASP A 33 -7.65 -4.88 -0.89
CA ASP A 33 -8.87 -4.77 -1.70
C ASP A 33 -9.04 -6.05 -2.54
N LYS A 34 -7.92 -6.66 -2.95
CA LYS A 34 -7.84 -7.91 -3.72
C LYS A 34 -7.62 -9.17 -2.87
N LYS A 35 -8.21 -9.23 -1.68
CA LYS A 35 -8.00 -10.36 -0.74
C LYS A 35 -8.31 -11.72 -1.39
N LYS A 36 -9.35 -11.81 -2.22
CA LYS A 36 -9.75 -13.05 -2.89
C LYS A 36 -8.69 -13.50 -3.90
N GLU A 37 -8.16 -12.59 -4.70
CA GLU A 37 -7.16 -12.89 -5.71
C GLU A 37 -5.84 -13.37 -5.08
N PHE A 38 -5.45 -12.79 -3.95
CA PHE A 38 -4.31 -13.33 -3.20
C PHE A 38 -4.61 -14.72 -2.64
N GLN A 39 -5.82 -14.97 -2.15
CA GLN A 39 -6.24 -16.28 -1.64
C GLN A 39 -6.21 -17.34 -2.76
N ASP A 40 -6.74 -17.01 -3.95
CA ASP A 40 -6.73 -17.88 -5.12
C ASP A 40 -5.28 -18.28 -5.51
N ILE A 41 -4.31 -17.36 -5.40
CA ILE A 41 -2.90 -17.67 -5.65
C ILE A 41 -2.33 -18.63 -4.61
N VAL A 42 -2.61 -18.43 -3.33
CA VAL A 42 -2.11 -19.29 -2.26
C VAL A 42 -2.67 -20.71 -2.39
N GLU A 43 -3.96 -20.82 -2.71
CA GLU A 43 -4.61 -22.12 -2.96
C GLU A 43 -4.04 -22.80 -4.20
N LEU A 44 -3.81 -22.05 -5.28
CA LEU A 44 -3.20 -22.57 -6.50
C LEU A 44 -1.75 -23.01 -6.26
N ALA A 45 -0.98 -22.27 -5.48
CA ALA A 45 0.39 -22.63 -5.12
C ALA A 45 0.44 -23.94 -4.33
N ALA A 46 -0.42 -24.08 -3.32
CA ALA A 46 -0.57 -25.32 -2.54
C ALA A 46 -0.97 -26.50 -3.45
N SER A 47 -1.97 -26.31 -4.31
CA SER A 47 -2.48 -27.36 -5.19
C SER A 47 -1.47 -27.81 -6.24
N LEU A 48 -0.80 -26.87 -6.94
CA LEU A 48 0.15 -27.21 -8.00
C LEU A 48 1.42 -27.86 -7.44
N CYS A 49 1.86 -27.44 -6.26
CA CYS A 49 3.06 -27.97 -5.62
C CYS A 49 2.78 -29.17 -4.70
N GLU A 50 1.51 -29.55 -4.59
CA GLU A 50 1.01 -30.65 -3.74
C GLU A 50 1.48 -30.51 -2.29
N LYS A 51 1.45 -29.28 -1.75
CA LYS A 51 1.86 -28.98 -0.37
C LYS A 51 0.65 -28.60 0.48
N PRO A 52 0.59 -29.07 1.74
CA PRO A 52 -0.57 -28.82 2.61
C PRO A 52 -0.68 -27.38 3.08
N VAL A 53 0.41 -26.62 3.06
CA VAL A 53 0.49 -25.25 3.56
C VAL A 53 1.11 -24.37 2.50
N ALA A 54 0.47 -23.23 2.24
CA ALA A 54 1.00 -22.14 1.41
C ALA A 54 0.64 -20.80 2.05
N LEU A 55 1.57 -19.85 2.01
CA LEU A 55 1.45 -18.56 2.68
C LEU A 55 1.97 -17.42 1.81
N ILE A 56 1.31 -16.27 1.88
CA ILE A 56 1.91 -14.97 1.55
C ILE A 56 2.22 -14.27 2.86
N THR A 57 3.49 -13.97 3.06
CA THR A 57 3.97 -13.32 4.27
C THR A 57 4.58 -11.96 3.99
N LEU A 58 4.54 -11.08 4.99
CA LEU A 58 5.24 -9.81 5.02
C LEU A 58 6.15 -9.77 6.26
N LEU A 59 7.39 -9.37 6.07
CA LEU A 59 8.43 -9.45 7.09
C LEU A 59 8.79 -8.06 7.61
N ASP A 60 8.48 -7.78 8.88
CA ASP A 60 8.98 -6.59 9.57
C ASP A 60 10.23 -6.92 10.41
N GLU A 61 10.65 -5.99 11.28
CA GLU A 61 11.86 -6.12 12.10
C GLU A 61 11.81 -7.28 13.10
N HIS A 62 10.62 -7.66 13.57
CA HIS A 62 10.43 -8.59 14.69
C HIS A 62 9.48 -9.74 14.37
N HIS A 63 8.68 -9.62 13.31
CA HIS A 63 7.59 -10.53 13.00
C HIS A 63 7.52 -10.87 11.51
N ASN A 64 7.10 -12.11 11.27
CA ASN A 64 6.63 -12.59 9.98
C ASN A 64 5.10 -12.63 10.01
N TRP A 65 4.47 -11.65 9.37
CA TRP A 65 3.03 -11.51 9.29
C TRP A 65 2.49 -12.38 8.17
N ILE A 66 1.56 -13.26 8.48
CA ILE A 66 0.91 -14.16 7.54
C ILE A 66 -0.37 -13.48 7.04
N LYS A 67 -0.27 -12.78 5.91
CA LYS A 67 -1.39 -11.99 5.37
C LYS A 67 -2.42 -12.86 4.66
N VAL A 68 -1.98 -13.92 3.99
CA VAL A 68 -2.85 -14.86 3.27
C VAL A 68 -2.31 -16.27 3.45
N ARG A 69 -3.20 -17.24 3.69
CA ARG A 69 -2.80 -18.57 4.16
C ARG A 69 -3.79 -19.65 3.79
N ILE A 70 -3.25 -20.87 3.65
CA ILE A 70 -3.98 -22.13 3.72
C ILE A 70 -3.19 -23.11 4.58
N GLY A 71 -3.89 -23.98 5.32
CA GLY A 71 -3.29 -25.06 6.10
C GLY A 71 -2.71 -24.66 7.46
N VAL A 72 -2.79 -23.38 7.85
CA VAL A 72 -2.40 -22.88 9.19
C VAL A 72 -3.38 -21.82 9.67
N ASP A 73 -3.56 -21.72 11.00
CA ASP A 73 -4.43 -20.71 11.63
C ASP A 73 -3.65 -19.55 12.29
N HIS A 74 -2.33 -19.51 12.12
CA HIS A 74 -1.49 -18.46 12.68
C HIS A 74 -1.49 -17.22 11.78
N GLU A 75 -1.52 -16.04 12.40
CA GLU A 75 -1.48 -14.75 11.68
C GLU A 75 -0.11 -14.08 11.78
N VAL A 76 0.67 -14.41 12.80
CA VAL A 76 1.96 -13.80 13.08
C VAL A 76 2.90 -14.84 13.64
N MET A 77 4.16 -14.79 13.23
CA MET A 77 5.24 -15.62 13.78
C MET A 77 6.43 -14.75 14.16
N PRO A 78 7.22 -15.11 15.19
CA PRO A 78 8.47 -14.43 15.50
C PRO A 78 9.45 -14.52 14.33
N HIS A 79 10.04 -13.39 13.94
CA HIS A 79 11.02 -13.29 12.85
C HIS A 79 12.18 -14.27 13.02
N GLU A 80 12.67 -14.43 14.25
CA GLU A 80 13.80 -15.31 14.59
C GLU A 80 13.53 -16.79 14.28
N THR A 81 12.28 -17.21 14.37
CA THR A 81 11.87 -18.60 14.11
C THR A 81 11.42 -18.83 12.67
N SER A 82 11.29 -17.78 11.87
CA SER A 82 10.72 -17.89 10.52
C SER A 82 11.75 -18.33 9.48
N PHE A 83 11.37 -19.29 8.64
CA PHE A 83 12.13 -19.66 7.44
C PHE A 83 12.21 -18.50 6.43
N CYS A 84 11.20 -17.64 6.40
CA CYS A 84 11.11 -16.48 5.51
C CYS A 84 12.27 -15.50 5.72
N ARG A 85 12.85 -15.46 6.93
CA ARG A 85 14.03 -14.63 7.24
C ARG A 85 15.21 -14.96 6.34
N TYR A 86 15.45 -16.23 6.04
CA TYR A 86 16.55 -16.62 5.16
C TYR A 86 16.13 -16.48 3.69
N ALA A 87 14.89 -16.85 3.36
CA ALA A 87 14.39 -16.77 1.99
C ALA A 87 14.31 -15.33 1.45
N ILE A 88 14.10 -14.33 2.31
CA ILE A 88 14.03 -12.93 1.90
C ILE A 88 15.41 -12.39 1.49
N ASP A 89 16.50 -12.96 1.99
CA ASP A 89 17.85 -12.52 1.63
C ASP A 89 18.27 -13.08 0.26
N GLU A 90 17.73 -14.23 -0.13
CA GLU A 90 17.94 -14.85 -1.45
C GLU A 90 17.31 -14.01 -2.58
N ASP A 91 17.87 -14.08 -3.77
CA ASP A 91 17.29 -13.43 -4.97
C ASP A 91 16.30 -14.33 -5.72
N GLU A 92 16.38 -15.64 -5.47
CA GLU A 92 15.58 -16.66 -6.14
C GLU A 92 14.90 -17.60 -5.15
N LEU A 93 14.22 -18.64 -5.67
CA LEU A 93 13.55 -19.66 -4.89
C LEU A 93 14.53 -20.38 -3.95
N MET A 94 14.25 -20.33 -2.64
CA MET A 94 14.95 -21.15 -1.65
C MET A 94 14.17 -22.45 -1.41
N ILE A 95 14.85 -23.60 -1.47
CA ILE A 95 14.27 -24.92 -1.15
C ILE A 95 15.05 -25.56 -0.02
N VAL A 96 14.33 -26.07 0.97
CA VAL A 96 14.84 -26.87 2.08
C VAL A 96 14.13 -28.22 2.04
N PRO A 97 14.74 -29.25 1.44
CA PRO A 97 14.11 -30.56 1.29
C PRO A 97 13.79 -31.26 2.61
N ASP A 98 14.67 -31.08 3.60
CA ASP A 98 14.55 -31.65 4.95
C ASP A 98 15.20 -30.72 5.98
N ALA A 99 14.38 -29.94 6.69
CA ALA A 99 14.77 -28.94 7.67
C ALA A 99 15.45 -29.55 8.90
N THR A 100 15.29 -30.86 9.15
CA THR A 100 16.02 -31.55 10.23
C THR A 100 17.50 -31.75 9.90
N LYS A 101 17.87 -31.62 8.61
CA LYS A 101 19.24 -31.79 8.10
C LYS A 101 19.87 -30.47 7.65
N ASP A 102 19.08 -29.40 7.58
CA ASP A 102 19.58 -28.08 7.19
C ASP A 102 20.21 -27.39 8.40
N LEU A 103 21.49 -27.00 8.28
CA LEU A 103 22.26 -26.35 9.34
C LEU A 103 21.62 -25.04 9.84
N ARG A 104 20.80 -24.38 9.02
CA ARG A 104 20.08 -23.15 9.39
C ARG A 104 18.85 -23.43 10.24
N PHE A 105 18.24 -24.62 10.10
CA PHE A 105 16.90 -24.89 10.62
C PHE A 105 16.79 -26.09 11.57
N HIS A 106 17.79 -26.96 11.67
CA HIS A 106 17.68 -28.16 12.51
C HIS A 106 17.42 -27.87 13.99
N GLU A 107 17.92 -26.75 14.52
CA GLU A 107 17.64 -26.30 15.89
C GLU A 107 16.37 -25.45 16.05
N ASN A 108 15.70 -25.11 14.94
CA ASN A 108 14.55 -24.23 14.93
C ASN A 108 13.36 -24.87 15.66
N VAL A 109 12.66 -24.06 16.47
CA VAL A 109 11.49 -24.50 17.26
C VAL A 109 10.40 -25.12 16.39
N LEU A 110 10.17 -24.59 15.18
CA LEU A 110 9.17 -25.11 14.23
C LEU A 110 9.54 -26.48 13.67
N VAL A 111 10.84 -26.81 13.63
CA VAL A 111 11.33 -28.12 13.18
C VAL A 111 11.27 -29.12 14.33
N LYS A 112 11.57 -28.67 15.57
CA LYS A 112 11.56 -29.50 16.77
C LYS A 112 10.18 -29.83 17.32
N PHE A 113 9.14 -29.11 16.91
CA PHE A 113 7.76 -29.41 17.28
C PHE A 113 7.31 -30.80 16.78
N ASP A 114 6.23 -31.34 17.34
CA ASP A 114 5.61 -32.59 16.88
C ASP A 114 4.10 -32.40 16.58
N PRO A 115 3.66 -32.54 15.32
CA PRO A 115 4.50 -32.67 14.12
C PRO A 115 5.21 -31.34 13.80
N GLY A 116 6.47 -31.43 13.37
CA GLY A 116 7.30 -30.28 13.02
C GLY A 116 7.45 -30.10 11.52
N VAL A 117 7.84 -28.90 11.10
CA VAL A 117 8.14 -28.59 9.70
C VAL A 117 9.32 -29.45 9.23
N ARG A 118 9.20 -30.03 8.03
CA ARG A 118 10.27 -30.79 7.38
C ARG A 118 10.67 -30.20 6.04
N PHE A 119 9.72 -29.74 5.25
CA PHE A 119 10.01 -29.13 3.96
C PHE A 119 9.63 -27.66 3.97
N TYR A 120 10.44 -26.84 3.30
CA TYR A 120 10.15 -25.46 3.00
C TYR A 120 10.54 -25.12 1.57
N ALA A 121 9.69 -24.36 0.88
CA ALA A 121 10.06 -23.67 -0.34
C ALA A 121 9.54 -22.24 -0.28
N GLY A 122 10.36 -21.24 -0.62
CA GLY A 122 9.94 -19.85 -0.53
C GLY A 122 10.57 -18.98 -1.61
N VAL A 123 9.74 -18.17 -2.25
CA VAL A 123 10.18 -17.16 -3.22
C VAL A 123 10.06 -15.77 -2.58
N PRO A 124 11.14 -14.96 -2.61
CA PRO A 124 11.10 -13.60 -2.11
C PRO A 124 10.14 -12.72 -2.95
N LEU A 125 9.32 -11.93 -2.27
CA LEU A 125 8.42 -10.95 -2.89
C LEU A 125 9.15 -9.62 -3.03
N ALA A 126 9.98 -9.52 -4.07
CA ALA A 126 10.78 -8.34 -4.40
C ALA A 126 10.01 -7.39 -5.33
N LEU A 127 9.77 -6.16 -4.88
CA LEU A 127 9.23 -5.09 -5.72
C LEU A 127 10.22 -4.65 -6.81
N ASN A 128 9.75 -3.93 -7.83
CA ASN A 128 10.58 -3.40 -8.91
C ASN A 128 11.68 -2.42 -8.45
N ASN A 129 11.51 -1.78 -7.29
CA ASN A 129 12.52 -0.93 -6.66
C ASN A 129 13.54 -1.72 -5.81
N GLY A 130 13.46 -3.05 -5.82
CA GLY A 130 14.35 -3.95 -5.11
C GLY A 130 14.09 -4.08 -3.62
N TYR A 131 12.98 -3.57 -3.09
CA TYR A 131 12.56 -3.86 -1.71
C TYR A 131 11.91 -5.24 -1.64
N LYS A 132 12.46 -6.13 -0.82
CA LYS A 132 11.91 -7.46 -0.56
C LYS A 132 10.97 -7.38 0.64
N LEU A 133 9.68 -7.61 0.43
CA LEU A 133 8.67 -7.34 1.46
C LEU A 133 8.33 -8.56 2.31
N GLY A 134 8.57 -9.76 1.79
CA GLY A 134 8.26 -11.03 2.44
C GLY A 134 8.37 -12.17 1.43
N THR A 135 7.53 -13.20 1.56
CA THR A 135 7.64 -14.41 0.71
C THR A 135 6.28 -14.97 0.29
N LEU A 136 6.23 -15.61 -0.89
CA LEU A 136 5.27 -16.67 -1.17
C LEU A 136 5.97 -17.99 -0.84
N CYS A 137 5.48 -18.71 0.16
CA CYS A 137 6.15 -19.91 0.66
C CYS A 137 5.20 -21.08 0.92
N LEU A 138 5.79 -22.28 0.94
CA LEU A 138 5.13 -23.56 1.12
C LEU A 138 5.79 -24.30 2.28
N PHE A 139 5.00 -25.08 3.01
CA PHE A 139 5.48 -25.97 4.07
C PHE A 139 4.90 -27.38 3.92
N ASP A 140 5.65 -28.37 4.39
CA ASP A 140 5.19 -29.75 4.57
C ASP A 140 5.79 -30.33 5.86
N LEU A 141 5.06 -31.29 6.44
CA LEU A 141 5.47 -32.05 7.63
C LEU A 141 6.30 -33.29 7.26
N LYS A 142 6.52 -33.53 5.97
CA LYS A 142 7.38 -34.59 5.44
C LYS A 142 8.51 -34.00 4.59
N PRO A 143 9.71 -34.61 4.59
CA PRO A 143 10.74 -34.25 3.63
C PRO A 143 10.20 -34.36 2.21
N ASN A 144 10.52 -33.39 1.36
CA ASN A 144 9.94 -33.28 0.03
C ASN A 144 10.86 -32.51 -0.92
N ASP A 145 10.47 -32.40 -2.18
CA ASP A 145 11.10 -31.50 -3.15
C ASP A 145 10.03 -30.94 -4.11
N LEU A 146 10.45 -30.07 -5.04
CA LEU A 146 9.64 -29.58 -6.14
C LEU A 146 10.25 -30.03 -7.47
N SER A 147 9.40 -30.45 -8.41
CA SER A 147 9.79 -30.59 -9.81
C SER A 147 10.11 -29.23 -10.44
N GLU A 148 10.85 -29.22 -11.55
CA GLU A 148 11.17 -27.98 -12.28
C GLU A 148 9.92 -27.19 -12.71
N ILE A 149 8.84 -27.89 -13.05
CA ILE A 149 7.55 -27.27 -13.39
C ILE A 149 6.96 -26.59 -12.15
N GLN A 150 7.00 -27.24 -10.98
CA GLN A 150 6.50 -26.66 -9.73
C GLN A 150 7.35 -25.46 -9.27
N LYS A 151 8.69 -25.54 -9.38
CA LYS A 151 9.59 -24.40 -9.11
C LYS A 151 9.25 -23.20 -10.00
N THR A 152 9.04 -23.47 -11.29
CA THR A 152 8.66 -22.44 -12.27
C THR A 152 7.29 -21.85 -11.93
N ALA A 153 6.31 -22.69 -11.65
CA ALA A 153 4.96 -22.27 -11.28
C ALA A 153 4.96 -21.38 -10.03
N LEU A 154 5.64 -21.81 -8.96
CA LEU A 154 5.75 -21.06 -7.71
C LEU A 154 6.41 -19.69 -7.93
N THR A 155 7.47 -19.64 -8.74
CA THR A 155 8.17 -18.40 -9.10
C THR A 155 7.26 -17.45 -9.91
N VAL A 156 6.47 -17.98 -10.84
CA VAL A 156 5.50 -17.20 -11.63
C VAL A 156 4.39 -16.65 -10.74
N LEU A 157 3.85 -17.47 -9.83
CA LEU A 157 2.84 -17.04 -8.87
C LEU A 157 3.39 -15.95 -7.93
N ALA A 158 4.62 -16.07 -7.47
CA ALA A 158 5.26 -15.04 -6.65
C ALA A 158 5.37 -13.70 -7.40
N ARG A 159 5.73 -13.71 -8.69
CA ARG A 159 5.72 -12.49 -9.52
C ARG A 159 4.32 -11.89 -9.65
N GLN A 160 3.28 -12.71 -9.74
CA GLN A 160 1.90 -12.23 -9.75
C GLN A 160 1.50 -11.60 -8.41
N VAL A 161 1.92 -12.18 -7.28
CA VAL A 161 1.74 -11.57 -5.95
C VAL A 161 2.43 -10.20 -5.89
N VAL A 162 3.68 -10.10 -6.33
CA VAL A 162 4.40 -8.82 -6.39
C VAL A 162 3.63 -7.78 -7.21
N PHE A 163 3.17 -8.15 -8.41
CA PHE A 163 2.39 -7.26 -9.26
C PHE A 163 1.13 -6.74 -8.55
N MET A 164 0.40 -7.61 -7.83
CA MET A 164 -0.78 -7.20 -7.08
C MET A 164 -0.44 -6.32 -5.87
N LEU A 165 0.65 -6.59 -5.15
CA LEU A 165 1.13 -5.73 -4.06
C LEU A 165 1.51 -4.34 -4.59
N GLU A 166 2.17 -4.24 -5.73
CA GLU A 166 2.49 -2.95 -6.35
C GLU A 166 1.24 -2.17 -6.76
N LEU A 167 0.21 -2.86 -7.26
CA LEU A 167 -1.08 -2.23 -7.55
C LEU A 167 -1.75 -1.70 -6.28
N GLU A 168 -1.80 -2.49 -5.21
CA GLU A 168 -2.34 -2.05 -3.92
C GLU A 168 -1.61 -0.80 -3.40
N ILE A 169 -0.26 -0.81 -3.44
CA ILE A 169 0.54 0.35 -3.04
C ILE A 169 0.18 1.56 -3.90
N ARG A 170 0.11 1.40 -5.22
CA ARG A 170 -0.18 2.50 -6.14
C ARG A 170 -1.59 3.05 -5.93
N ASP A 171 -2.60 2.19 -5.83
CA ASP A 171 -4.00 2.58 -5.71
C ASP A 171 -4.23 3.37 -4.41
N LYS A 172 -3.63 2.93 -3.30
CA LYS A 172 -3.73 3.63 -2.02
C LYS A 172 -2.95 4.95 -2.00
N LEU A 173 -1.77 5.00 -2.62
CA LEU A 173 -1.01 6.26 -2.76
C LEU A 173 -1.76 7.28 -3.64
N LEU A 174 -2.37 6.83 -4.74
CA LEU A 174 -3.21 7.67 -5.59
C LEU A 174 -4.41 8.21 -4.82
N LYS A 175 -5.11 7.35 -4.07
CA LYS A 175 -6.25 7.77 -3.23
C LYS A 175 -5.85 8.84 -2.22
N LYS A 176 -4.73 8.64 -1.51
CA LYS A 176 -4.20 9.64 -0.57
C LYS A 176 -3.92 10.99 -1.25
N GLN A 177 -3.30 10.97 -2.43
CA GLN A 177 -3.04 12.20 -3.18
C GLN A 177 -4.32 12.89 -3.65
N MET A 178 -5.33 12.12 -4.06
CA MET A 178 -6.64 12.66 -4.44
C MET A 178 -7.33 13.33 -3.25
N ASP A 179 -7.32 12.68 -2.08
CA ASP A 179 -7.90 13.23 -0.85
C ASP A 179 -7.19 14.53 -0.42
N GLU A 180 -5.86 14.59 -0.53
CA GLU A 180 -5.09 15.81 -0.27
C GLU A 180 -5.42 16.94 -1.25
N ILE A 181 -5.56 16.64 -2.54
CA ILE A 181 -5.94 17.62 -3.56
C ILE A 181 -7.37 18.12 -3.31
N GLN A 182 -8.29 17.23 -2.97
CA GLN A 182 -9.67 17.57 -2.68
C GLN A 182 -9.76 18.50 -1.45
N SER A 183 -9.06 18.18 -0.37
CA SER A 183 -9.01 19.02 0.83
C SER A 183 -8.45 20.42 0.56
N LYS A 184 -7.42 20.52 -0.30
CA LYS A 184 -6.87 21.81 -0.75
C LYS A 184 -7.89 22.60 -1.59
N ASN A 185 -8.59 21.94 -2.50
CA ASN A 185 -9.63 22.56 -3.32
C ASN A 185 -10.79 23.08 -2.46
N GLU A 186 -11.26 22.31 -1.49
CA GLU A 186 -12.31 22.73 -0.53
C GLU A 186 -11.88 23.96 0.26
N SER A 187 -10.61 24.00 0.70
CA SER A 187 -10.05 25.16 1.39
C SER A 187 -10.02 26.40 0.49
N LEU A 188 -9.63 26.27 -0.78
CA LEU A 188 -9.65 27.36 -1.75
C LEU A 188 -11.07 27.88 -2.02
N VAL A 189 -12.04 26.99 -2.17
CA VAL A 189 -13.47 27.35 -2.35
C VAL A 189 -13.97 28.12 -1.13
N LYS A 190 -13.61 27.70 0.09
CA LYS A 190 -14.00 28.40 1.32
C LYS A 190 -13.43 29.81 1.38
N ILE A 191 -12.17 30.01 0.99
CA ILE A 191 -11.55 31.34 0.91
C ILE A 191 -12.27 32.22 -0.12
N ALA A 192 -12.53 31.69 -1.31
CA ALA A 192 -13.23 32.43 -2.37
C ALA A 192 -14.66 32.81 -1.95
N TYR A 193 -15.35 31.94 -1.21
CA TYR A 193 -16.68 32.21 -0.66
C TYR A 193 -16.68 33.36 0.35
N ILE A 194 -15.73 33.35 1.31
CA ILE A 194 -15.57 34.43 2.31
C ILE A 194 -15.29 35.76 1.61
N GLN A 195 -14.31 35.80 0.69
CA GLN A 195 -13.98 37.01 -0.07
C GLN A 195 -15.18 37.54 -0.85
N SER A 196 -15.96 36.67 -1.49
CA SER A 196 -17.15 37.07 -2.25
C SER A 196 -18.24 37.66 -1.37
N HIS A 197 -18.38 37.19 -0.12
CA HIS A 197 -19.34 37.75 0.82
C HIS A 197 -18.89 39.13 1.31
N ASP A 198 -17.62 39.25 1.70
CA ASP A 198 -17.03 40.48 2.24
C ASP A 198 -16.95 41.61 1.21
N ILE A 199 -16.83 41.29 -0.09
CA ILE A 199 -16.86 42.29 -1.18
C ILE A 199 -18.30 42.73 -1.48
N ARG A 200 -19.28 41.83 -1.35
CA ARG A 200 -20.68 42.13 -1.69
C ARG A 200 -21.28 43.17 -0.75
N GLN A 201 -20.94 43.14 0.54
CA GLN A 201 -21.41 44.12 1.52
C GLN A 201 -21.08 45.58 1.14
N PRO A 202 -19.80 45.97 1.00
CA PRO A 202 -19.44 47.34 0.64
C PRO A 202 -19.96 47.73 -0.74
N LEU A 203 -19.98 46.82 -1.72
CA LEU A 203 -20.53 47.10 -3.05
C LEU A 203 -22.03 47.44 -2.99
N THR A 204 -22.79 46.73 -2.16
CA THR A 204 -24.23 46.99 -1.96
C THR A 204 -24.44 48.38 -1.38
N THR A 205 -23.63 48.78 -0.39
CA THR A 205 -23.67 50.12 0.21
C THR A 205 -23.34 51.21 -0.82
N ILE A 206 -22.28 51.01 -1.62
CA ILE A 206 -21.89 51.95 -2.69
C ILE A 206 -23.03 52.09 -3.70
N MET A 207 -23.64 50.98 -4.15
CA MET A 207 -24.75 51.02 -5.09
C MET A 207 -25.97 51.75 -4.52
N ALA A 208 -26.31 51.52 -3.24
CA ALA A 208 -27.40 52.23 -2.58
C ALA A 208 -27.16 53.74 -2.54
N LEU A 209 -25.94 54.18 -2.20
CA LEU A 209 -25.55 55.58 -2.21
C LEU A 209 -25.60 56.19 -3.62
N VAL A 210 -25.10 55.47 -4.63
CA VAL A 210 -25.16 55.89 -6.03
C VAL A 210 -26.61 56.03 -6.52
N SER A 211 -27.49 55.11 -6.14
CA SER A 211 -28.93 55.19 -6.44
C SER A 211 -29.61 56.38 -5.75
N LEU A 212 -29.24 56.71 -4.51
CA LEU A 212 -29.74 57.90 -3.81
C LEU A 212 -29.29 59.20 -4.50
N VAL A 213 -28.03 59.28 -4.94
CA VAL A 213 -27.54 60.45 -5.70
C VAL A 213 -28.24 60.57 -7.05
N LYS A 214 -28.48 59.45 -7.75
CA LYS A 214 -29.23 59.45 -9.02
C LYS A 214 -30.70 59.85 -8.85
N ASN A 215 -31.37 59.37 -7.80
CA ASN A 215 -32.78 59.67 -7.55
C ASN A 215 -33.00 61.04 -6.88
N GLY A 216 -32.02 61.55 -6.13
CA GLY A 216 -31.98 62.92 -5.63
C GLY A 216 -31.71 63.96 -6.74
N TYR A 217 -31.42 63.49 -7.96
CA TYR A 217 -31.26 64.27 -9.19
C TYR A 217 -32.47 64.11 -10.13
N GLN A 218 -33.66 63.72 -9.64
CA GLN A 218 -34.88 64.00 -10.40
C GLN A 218 -35.15 65.50 -10.34
N GLU A 219 -35.13 66.12 -11.53
CA GLU A 219 -35.27 67.55 -11.81
C GLU A 219 -36.34 68.23 -10.96
N VAL A 220 -35.94 69.32 -10.28
CA VAL A 220 -36.89 70.37 -9.93
C VAL A 220 -37.27 71.03 -11.25
N ASP A 221 -38.42 70.66 -11.79
CA ASP A 221 -39.00 71.28 -12.98
C ASP A 221 -39.08 72.80 -12.77
N GLU A 222 -38.67 73.58 -13.79
CA GLU A 222 -38.74 75.05 -13.78
C GLU A 222 -40.15 75.58 -13.46
N GLU A 223 -41.18 74.76 -13.67
CA GLU A 223 -42.58 75.03 -13.31
C GLU A 223 -42.79 75.21 -11.79
N TRP A 224 -42.04 74.51 -10.93
CA TRP A 224 -42.16 74.63 -9.48
C TRP A 224 -41.54 75.92 -8.93
N ILE A 225 -40.54 76.46 -9.61
CA ILE A 225 -39.87 77.73 -9.21
C ILE A 225 -40.76 78.93 -9.59
N ALA A 226 -41.47 78.87 -10.72
CA ALA A 226 -42.40 79.91 -11.16
C ALA A 226 -43.66 80.03 -10.28
N MET A 227 -44.05 78.96 -9.58
CA MET A 227 -45.24 78.95 -8.70
C MET A 227 -44.96 79.52 -7.30
N MET A 228 -43.70 79.82 -6.97
CA MET A 228 -43.25 80.34 -5.67
C MET A 228 -42.66 81.76 -5.70
N SER A 229 -42.70 82.45 -6.85
CA SER A 229 -42.38 83.87 -7.01
C SER A 229 -43.64 84.71 -7.19
#